data_AF-A0A9W4JFT3-F1
#
_entry.id   AF-A0A9W4JFT3-F1
#
_cell.length_a   1.000
_cell.length_b   1.000
_cell.length_c   1.000
_cell.angle_alpha   90.00
_cell.angle_beta   90.00
_cell.angle_gamma   90.00
#
_symmetry.space_group_name_H-M   'P 1'
#
loop_
_entity.id
_entity.type
_entity.pdbx_description
1 polymer ?
#
loop_
_entity_poly.entity_id
_entity_poly.type
_entity_poly.pdbx_seq_one_letter_code
_entity_poly.pdbx_strand_id
1 'polypeptide(L)' 'MFSGWGTVTSLAAISILLGFYVFYFQYYHTLNLESQNLDHELILITGGCGGIGGQMVEDLTRRKARVLVLDVHEP' A
#
# COMPACT_ATOMS: atom_id res chain seq x y z
N MET A 1 18.81 -36.75 -25.41
CA MET A 1 19.12 -35.32 -25.60
C MET A 1 17.84 -34.48 -25.76
N PHE A 2 16.90 -34.59 -24.81
CA PHE A 2 15.67 -33.77 -24.79
C PHE A 2 15.20 -33.63 -23.34
N SER A 3 15.77 -32.68 -22.59
CA SER A 3 15.24 -32.33 -21.25
C SER A 3 15.37 -30.85 -20.87
N GLY A 4 16.03 -30.02 -21.69
CA GLY A 4 16.19 -28.59 -21.39
C GLY A 4 14.98 -27.70 -21.75
N TRP A 5 14.17 -28.08 -22.74
CA TRP A 5 13.05 -27.25 -23.20
C TRP A 5 11.85 -27.26 -22.24
N GLY A 6 11.62 -28.38 -21.55
CA GLY A 6 10.53 -28.51 -20.57
C GLY A 6 10.79 -27.73 -19.27
N THR A 7 12.04 -27.63 -18.84
CA THR A 7 12.42 -26.86 -17.65
C THR A 7 12.36 -25.35 -17.91
N VAL A 8 12.82 -24.90 -19.08
CA VAL A 8 12.77 -23.48 -19.48
C VAL A 8 11.33 -22.97 -19.58
N THR A 9 10.43 -23.75 -20.20
CA THR A 9 9.01 -23.39 -20.31
C THR A 9 8.31 -23.34 -18.95
N SER A 10 8.65 -24.27 -18.05
CA SER A 10 8.11 -24.29 -16.68
C SER A 10 8.58 -23.09 -15.85
N LEU A 11 9.87 -22.71 -15.94
CA LEU A 11 10.41 -21.54 -15.25
C LEU A 11 9.80 -20.23 -15.75
N ALA A 12 9.56 -20.13 -17.07
CA ALA A 12 8.87 -18.98 -17.66
C ALA A 12 7.41 -18.88 -17.18
N ALA A 13 6.71 -20.01 -17.06
CA ALA A 13 5.35 -20.01 -16.51
C ALA A 13 5.34 -19.57 -15.03
N ILE A 14 6.30 -20.04 -14.23
CA ILE A 14 6.43 -19.64 -12.83
C ILE A 14 6.73 -18.15 -12.69
N SER A 15 7.63 -17.59 -13.51
CA SER A 15 7.96 -16.17 -13.44
C SER A 15 6.77 -15.28 -13.81
N ILE A 16 5.97 -15.68 -14.81
CA ILE A 16 4.73 -14.99 -15.18
C ILE A 16 3.70 -15.06 -14.03
N LEU A 17 3.51 -16.24 -13.44
CA LEU A 17 2.60 -16.42 -12.32
C LEU A 17 3.03 -15.61 -11.10
N LEU A 18 4.33 -15.56 -10.80
CA LEU A 18 4.88 -14.73 -9.73
C LEU A 18 4.67 -13.25 -10.01
N GLY A 19 4.92 -12.79 -11.25
CA GLY A 19 4.67 -11.41 -11.65
C GLY A 19 3.20 -11.03 -11.48
N PHE A 20 2.29 -11.92 -11.88
CA PHE A 20 0.85 -11.74 -11.69
C PHE A 20 0.51 -11.70 -10.19
N TYR A 21 1.05 -12.62 -9.39
CA TYR A 21 0.80 -12.63 -7.93
C TYR A 21 1.24 -11.32 -7.26
N VAL A 22 2.44 -10.83 -7.57
CA VAL A 22 2.96 -9.55 -7.04
C VAL A 22 2.09 -8.38 -7.49
N PHE A 23 1.69 -8.36 -8.76
CA PHE A 23 0.79 -7.32 -9.28
C PHE A 23 -0.57 -7.33 -8.57
N TYR A 24 -1.16 -8.51 -8.38
CA TYR A 24 -2.40 -8.67 -7.63
C TYR A 24 -2.25 -8.24 -6.19
N PHE A 25 -1.14 -8.58 -5.54
CA PHE A 25 -0.87 -8.17 -4.17
C PHE A 25 -0.80 -6.64 -4.03
N GLN A 26 -0.08 -5.97 -4.92
CA GLN A 26 0.03 -4.51 -4.92
C GLN A 26 -1.32 -3.83 -5.24
N TYR A 27 -2.10 -4.40 -6.16
CA TYR A 27 -3.43 -3.94 -6.50
C TYR A 27 -4.42 -4.08 -5.33
N TYR A 28 -4.47 -5.25 -4.67
CA TYR A 28 -5.31 -5.46 -3.49
C TYR A 28 -4.90 -4.60 -2.30
N HIS A 29 -3.60 -4.38 -2.09
CA HIS A 29 -3.12 -3.50 -1.03
C HIS A 29 -3.60 -2.06 -1.25
N THR A 30 -3.55 -1.57 -2.49
CA THR A 30 -4.01 -0.22 -2.84
C THR A 30 -5.54 -0.09 -2.68
N LEU A 31 -6.30 -1.08 -3.14
CA LEU A 31 -7.78 -1.07 -3.02
C LEU A 31 -8.28 -1.19 -1.58
N ASN A 32 -7.65 -1.99 -0.73
CA ASN A 32 -8.07 -2.17 0.65
C ASN A 32 -7.81 -0.91 1.50
N LEU A 33 -6.88 -0.06 1.06
CA LEU A 33 -6.65 1.24 1.65
C LEU A 33 -7.70 2.27 1.18
N GLU A 34 -8.14 2.19 -0.07
CA GLU A 34 -9.11 3.14 -0.64
C GLU A 34 -10.56 2.90 -0.17
N SER A 35 -10.93 1.67 0.21
CA SER A 35 -12.33 1.33 0.52
C SER A 35 -12.82 1.71 1.93
N GLN A 36 -11.92 2.14 2.82
CA GLN A 36 -12.32 2.62 4.14
C GLN A 36 -12.79 4.06 4.01
N ASN A 37 -14.11 4.27 3.97
CA ASN A 37 -14.68 5.61 4.03
C ASN A 37 -14.54 6.14 5.47
N LEU A 38 -13.59 7.05 5.69
CA LEU A 38 -13.28 7.59 7.01
C LEU A 38 -14.03 8.90 7.32
N ASP A 39 -15.06 9.28 6.54
CA ASP A 39 -15.80 10.56 6.63
C ASP A 39 -16.29 10.94 8.04
N HIS A 40 -16.39 9.98 8.97
CA HIS A 40 -16.86 10.20 10.33
C HIS A 40 -15.84 9.86 11.42
N GLU A 41 -14.67 9.34 11.04
CA GLU A 41 -13.63 8.95 11.99
C GLU A 41 -12.79 10.16 12.41
N LEU A 42 -12.40 10.18 13.69
CA LEU A 42 -11.43 11.11 14.24
C LEU A 42 -10.15 10.34 14.58
N ILE A 43 -9.05 10.70 13.95
CA ILE A 43 -7.76 10.02 14.10
C ILE A 43 -6.76 10.99 14.74
N LEU A 44 -6.17 10.57 15.86
CA LEU A 44 -5.09 11.29 16.52
C LEU A 44 -3.75 10.77 16.01
N ILE A 45 -2.91 11.65 15.47
CA ILE A 45 -1.55 11.33 15.02
C ILE A 45 -0.54 12.13 15.83
N THR A 46 0.35 11.41 16.52
CA THR A 46 1.52 12.01 17.14
C THR A 46 2.70 12.00 16.17
N GLY A 47 3.51 13.06 16.11
CA GLY A 47 4.66 13.12 15.19
C GLY A 47 4.24 13.32 13.71
N GLY A 48 3.09 13.98 13.48
CA GLY A 48 2.47 14.11 12.17
C GLY A 48 3.00 15.25 11.30
N CYS A 49 3.92 16.09 11.79
CA CYS A 49 4.43 17.24 11.02
C CYS A 49 5.52 16.85 10.00
N GLY A 50 5.94 15.59 9.94
CA GLY A 50 6.95 15.15 8.97
C GLY A 50 7.13 13.65 8.84
N GLY A 51 8.04 13.25 7.93
CA GLY A 51 8.38 11.85 7.69
C GLY A 51 7.16 10.98 7.37
N ILE A 52 7.08 9.83 8.04
CA ILE A 52 5.96 8.87 7.88
C ILE A 52 4.65 9.48 8.40
N GLY A 53 4.70 10.22 9.52
CA GLY A 53 3.52 10.84 10.12
C GLY A 53 2.84 11.83 9.18
N GLY A 54 3.63 12.67 8.49
CA GLY A 54 3.12 13.63 7.50
C GLY A 54 2.45 12.94 6.30
N GLN A 55 3.08 11.88 5.78
CA GLN A 55 2.48 11.08 4.69
C GLN A 55 1.17 10.40 5.14
N MET A 56 1.10 9.90 6.37
CA MET A 56 -0.13 9.35 6.93
C MET A 56 -1.23 10.40 7.09
N VAL A 57 -0.91 11.61 7.57
CA VAL A 57 -1.88 12.72 7.68
C VAL A 57 -2.45 13.04 6.30
N GLU A 58 -1.61 13.14 5.28
CA GLU A 58 -2.04 13.42 3.90
C GLU A 58 -2.96 12.32 3.36
N ASP A 59 -2.57 11.06 3.50
CA ASP A 59 -3.35 9.92 3.02
C ASP A 59 -4.69 9.74 3.75
N LEU A 60 -4.73 9.99 5.06
CA LEU A 60 -5.95 9.89 5.85
C LEU A 60 -6.91 11.05 5.58
N THR A 61 -6.38 12.26 5.36
CA THR A 61 -7.18 13.42 4.97
C THR A 61 -7.78 13.23 3.58
N ARG A 62 -7.04 12.63 2.62
CA ARG A 62 -7.57 12.26 1.29
C ARG A 62 -8.75 11.27 1.38
N ARG A 63 -8.77 10.40 2.39
CA ARG A 63 -9.88 9.49 2.70
C ARG A 63 -10.98 10.13 3.57
N LYS A 64 -10.92 11.45 3.73
CA LYS A 64 -11.86 12.30 4.48
C LYS A 64 -11.93 12.03 5.99
N ALA A 65 -10.90 11.41 6.56
CA ALA A 65 -10.80 11.34 8.02
C ALA A 65 -10.61 12.74 8.61
N ARG A 66 -11.17 12.99 9.80
CA ARG A 66 -10.78 14.14 10.61
C ARG A 66 -9.51 13.79 11.36
N VAL A 67 -8.42 14.48 11.09
CA VAL A 67 -7.12 14.17 11.70
C VAL A 67 -6.72 15.28 12.67
N LEU A 68 -6.42 14.91 13.91
CA LEU A 68 -5.81 15.78 14.92
C LEU A 68 -4.32 15.44 14.98
N VAL A 69 -3.45 16.42 14.72
CA VAL A 69 -2.00 16.24 14.79
C VAL A 69 -1.47 16.81 16.10
N LEU A 70 -0.72 15.99 16.84
CA LEU A 70 0.05 16.40 18.02
C LEU A 70 1.53 16.20 17.75
N ASP A 71 2.25 17.29 17.55
CA ASP A 71 3.69 17.27 17.34
C ASP A 71 4.33 18.38 18.18
N VAL A 72 5.61 18.20 18.49
CA VAL A 72 6.42 19.24 19.14
C VAL A 72 6.86 20.31 18.13
N HIS A 73 6.84 19.97 16.84
CA HIS A 73 7.11 20.89 15.75
C HIS A 73 5.79 21.48 15.26
N GLU A 74 5.80 22.78 14.94
CA GLU A 74 4.66 23.42 14.28
C GLU A 74 4.50 22.85 12.85
N PRO A 75 3.25 22.65 12.39
CA PRO A 75 2.94 22.10 11.07
C PRO A 75 3.33 23.02 9.91
#